data_AF-A0A6N0DSU0-F1
#
_entry.id   AF-A0A6N0DSU0-F1
#
_cell.length_a   1.000
_cell.length_b   1.000
_cell.length_c   1.000
_cell.angle_alpha   90.00
_cell.angle_beta   90.00
_cell.angle_gamma   90.00
#
_symmetry.space_group_name_H-M   'P 1'
#
loop_
_entity.id
_entity.type
_entity.pdbx_description
1 polymer ?
#
loop_
_entity_poly.entity_id
_entity_poly.type
_entity_poly.pdbx_seq_one_letter_code
_entity_poly.pdbx_strand_id
1 'polypeptide(L)'
;MRRWNSIILLIVIVVAVFIVSRDRSRTERPAEPPPAAEPPADASSAPAKPEPAKSAAGDLPVAPGKFDYYALVLSWSPTYCMLEGRQRNDGQCDADHGFVLHGLWPQYEKGYPVDCNEGEKTWVPQSVIDDVFDIMPSKGLIIHEYRAHGTCSGLSPAGYFDTSRALFKKIAIPPGFVSPDQGRTAAPGDIEKAFLAANDWLGPEMISISCEKRNLLDVRFCFTKDLEPRACGPNEQQKRLCPLPAIGIPASN
;
A
#
# COMPACT_ATOMS: atom_id res chain seq x y z
N MET A 1 39.12 51.94 54.27
CA MET A 1 40.21 51.07 54.75
C MET A 1 40.79 50.30 53.57
N ARG A 2 42.10 50.40 53.37
CA ARG A 2 42.88 49.91 52.23
C ARG A 2 43.24 48.42 52.42
N ARG A 3 43.26 47.67 51.32
CA ARG A 3 44.30 46.67 50.94
C ARG A 3 44.47 45.40 51.77
N TRP A 4 43.54 44.44 51.75
CA TRP A 4 43.85 43.04 52.09
C TRP A 4 42.98 42.12 51.23
N ASN A 5 43.41 41.77 50.01
CA ASN A 5 42.84 40.61 49.28
C ASN A 5 43.73 40.08 48.13
N SER A 6 44.90 40.68 47.88
CA SER A 6 45.83 40.24 46.82
C SER A 6 46.62 38.96 47.15
N ILE A 7 46.44 38.33 48.32
CA ILE A 7 47.20 37.14 48.74
C ILE A 7 46.45 35.84 48.42
N ILE A 8 45.11 35.86 48.29
CA ILE A 8 44.32 34.66 48.00
C ILE A 8 44.46 34.22 46.53
N LEU A 9 44.81 35.13 45.62
CA LEU A 9 44.93 34.84 44.18
C LEU A 9 46.17 34.00 43.81
N LEU A 10 47.20 33.97 44.66
CA LEU A 10 48.45 33.24 44.38
C LEU A 10 48.40 31.75 44.76
N ILE A 11 47.55 31.34 45.71
CA ILE A 11 47.48 29.95 46.18
C ILE A 11 46.62 29.08 45.24
N VAL A 12 45.59 29.65 44.62
CA VAL A 12 44.72 28.92 43.67
C VAL A 12 45.46 28.55 42.38
N ILE A 13 46.44 29.37 41.96
CA ILE A 13 47.19 29.15 40.71
C ILE A 13 48.17 27.96 40.84
N VAL A 14 48.73 27.70 42.02
CA VAL A 14 49.72 26.62 42.21
C VAL A 14 49.08 25.22 42.16
N VAL A 15 47.81 25.08 42.55
CA VAL A 15 47.07 23.80 42.42
C VAL A 15 46.67 23.51 40.97
N ALA A 16 46.45 24.54 40.14
CA ALA A 16 46.08 24.38 38.74
C ALA A 16 47.24 23.87 37.85
N VAL A 17 48.51 24.10 38.23
CA VAL A 17 49.67 23.68 37.42
C VAL A 17 50.00 22.18 37.58
N PHE A 18 49.67 21.55 38.71
CA PHE A 18 49.97 20.13 38.93
C PHE A 18 49.03 19.15 38.23
N ILE A 19 47.83 19.57 37.82
CA ILE A 19 46.90 18.73 37.04
C ILE A 19 47.31 18.67 35.56
N VAL A 20 48.11 19.63 35.07
CA VAL A 20 48.47 19.77 33.64
C VAL A 20 49.58 18.80 33.16
N SER A 21 50.26 18.04 34.05
CA SER A 21 51.44 17.25 33.64
C SER A 21 51.27 15.72 33.60
N ARG A 22 50.05 15.16 33.75
CA ARG A 22 49.87 13.70 33.85
C ARG A 22 49.08 13.04 32.70
N ASP A 23 49.32 13.44 31.45
CA ASP A 23 48.95 12.56 30.33
C ASP A 23 49.86 12.70 29.10
N ARG A 24 51.17 12.74 29.34
CA ARG A 24 52.20 12.72 28.29
C ARG A 24 52.65 11.28 28.01
N SER A 25 51.75 10.44 27.51
CA SER A 25 52.11 9.15 26.90
C SER A 25 50.92 8.49 26.22
N ARG A 26 50.45 9.07 25.10
CA ARG A 26 49.72 8.31 24.08
C ARG A 26 50.45 8.46 22.76
N THR A 27 51.14 7.40 22.40
CA THR A 27 51.83 7.21 21.13
C THR A 27 50.85 7.43 19.98
N GLU A 28 51.12 8.40 19.11
CA GLU A 28 50.36 8.65 17.89
C GLU A 28 50.51 7.45 16.95
N ARG A 29 49.37 6.80 16.67
CA ARG A 29 49.25 5.81 15.59
C ARG A 29 48.93 6.60 14.31
N PRO A 30 49.57 6.34 13.16
CA PRO A 30 49.23 7.02 11.91
C PRO A 30 47.74 6.82 11.61
N ALA A 31 47.05 7.91 11.24
CA ALA A 31 45.66 7.86 10.83
C ALA A 31 45.52 7.02 9.56
N GLU A 32 44.65 6.02 9.62
CA GLU A 32 44.21 5.26 8.45
C GLU A 32 43.39 6.19 7.53
N PRO A 33 43.61 6.17 6.21
CA PRO A 33 42.82 7.00 5.29
C PRO A 33 41.34 6.60 5.41
N PRO A 34 40.41 7.57 5.34
CA PRO A 34 38.99 7.24 5.42
C PRO A 34 38.62 6.28 4.28
N PRO A 35 37.78 5.27 4.54
CA PRO A 35 37.28 4.41 3.49
C PRO A 35 36.59 5.27 2.42
N ALA A 36 36.80 4.91 1.16
CA ALA A 36 36.14 5.56 0.04
C ALA A 36 34.63 5.60 0.29
N ALA A 37 34.00 6.74 0.03
CA ALA A 37 32.57 6.93 0.18
C ALA A 37 31.83 5.80 -0.57
N GLU A 38 30.99 5.07 0.16
CA GLU A 38 30.06 4.11 -0.44
C GLU A 38 29.18 4.84 -1.47
N PRO A 39 28.90 4.23 -2.63
CA PRO A 39 27.91 4.78 -3.55
C PRO A 39 26.55 4.90 -2.81
N PRO A 40 25.75 5.93 -3.13
CA PRO A 40 24.48 6.14 -2.45
C PRO A 40 23.63 4.86 -2.55
N ALA A 41 23.14 4.41 -1.39
CA ALA A 41 22.18 3.33 -1.30
C ALA A 41 21.01 3.63 -2.25
N ASP A 42 20.69 2.64 -3.07
CA ASP A 42 19.57 2.65 -4.00
C ASP A 42 18.30 3.10 -3.26
N ALA A 43 17.71 4.21 -3.69
CA ALA A 43 16.51 4.79 -3.10
C ALA A 43 15.24 4.00 -3.47
N SER A 44 15.33 2.67 -3.48
CA SER A 44 14.26 1.75 -3.85
C SER A 44 14.06 0.67 -2.78
N SER A 45 13.85 1.08 -1.53
CA SER A 45 13.21 0.20 -0.54
C SER A 45 12.53 1.02 0.55
N ALA A 46 11.41 1.65 0.21
CA ALA A 46 10.41 1.94 1.23
C ALA A 46 9.84 0.61 1.74
N PRO A 47 9.67 0.41 3.05
CA PRO A 47 9.10 -0.82 3.58
C PRO A 47 7.63 -0.91 3.16
N ALA A 48 7.25 -2.05 2.58
CA ALA A 48 5.85 -2.39 2.39
C ALA A 48 5.13 -2.38 3.74
N LYS A 49 3.96 -1.75 3.76
CA LYS A 49 3.03 -1.74 4.88
C LYS A 49 2.61 -3.17 5.24
N PRO A 50 2.17 -3.47 6.48
CA PRO A 50 1.79 -4.83 6.83
C PRO A 50 0.59 -5.25 5.98
N GLU A 51 0.81 -6.19 5.07
CA GLU A 51 -0.27 -6.95 4.45
C GLU A 51 -1.13 -7.58 5.56
N PRO A 52 -2.46 -7.64 5.38
CA PRO A 52 -3.31 -8.40 6.29
C PRO A 52 -2.74 -9.82 6.39
N ALA A 53 -2.38 -10.27 7.60
CA ALA A 53 -1.60 -11.48 7.85
C ALA A 53 -1.87 -12.62 6.84
N LYS A 54 -0.83 -13.05 6.10
CA LYS A 54 -0.85 -14.30 5.30
C LYS A 54 -1.52 -15.37 6.16
N SER A 55 -2.64 -15.92 5.69
CA SER A 55 -3.29 -17.00 6.42
C SER A 55 -2.34 -18.18 6.51
N ALA A 56 -2.30 -18.80 7.69
CA ALA A 56 -1.60 -20.03 8.03
C ALA A 56 -2.14 -21.26 7.28
N ALA A 57 -2.20 -21.20 5.95
CA ALA A 57 -2.18 -22.39 5.12
C ALA A 57 -0.73 -22.89 5.13
N GLY A 58 -0.39 -23.67 6.15
CA GLY A 58 0.98 -24.11 6.41
C GLY A 58 1.63 -24.74 5.20
N ASP A 59 2.89 -24.37 4.94
CA ASP A 59 4.00 -25.01 4.19
C ASP A 59 3.70 -25.84 2.92
N LEU A 60 2.48 -25.83 2.39
CA LEU A 60 2.13 -26.46 1.14
C LEU A 60 2.31 -25.44 0.01
N PRO A 61 2.93 -25.83 -1.12
CA PRO A 61 3.02 -24.97 -2.29
C PRO A 61 1.63 -24.49 -2.68
N VAL A 62 1.43 -23.18 -2.71
CA VAL A 62 0.16 -22.59 -3.14
C VAL A 62 0.07 -22.79 -4.65
N ALA A 63 -0.68 -23.80 -5.08
CA ALA A 63 -0.79 -24.14 -6.50
C ALA A 63 -1.64 -23.10 -7.25
N PRO A 64 -1.17 -22.55 -8.39
CA PRO A 64 -1.98 -21.70 -9.26
C PRO A 64 -3.34 -22.33 -9.61
N GLY A 65 -4.39 -21.51 -9.62
CA GLY A 65 -5.75 -21.96 -9.94
C GLY A 65 -6.49 -22.64 -8.78
N LYS A 66 -5.88 -22.77 -7.59
CA LYS A 66 -6.53 -23.31 -6.39
C LYS A 66 -6.98 -22.17 -5.48
N PHE A 67 -8.24 -21.80 -5.61
CA PHE A 67 -8.94 -20.79 -4.80
C PHE A 67 -10.46 -20.98 -4.93
N ASP A 68 -11.24 -20.24 -4.14
CA ASP A 68 -12.69 -20.40 -4.01
C ASP A 68 -13.47 -19.33 -4.78
N TYR A 69 -12.98 -18.09 -4.82
CA TYR A 69 -13.62 -16.97 -5.52
C TYR A 69 -12.64 -15.85 -5.88
N TYR A 70 -13.09 -14.90 -6.68
CA TYR A 70 -12.40 -13.65 -6.93
C TYR A 70 -13.02 -12.50 -6.14
N ALA A 71 -12.18 -11.64 -5.57
CA ALA A 71 -12.54 -10.29 -5.15
C ALA A 71 -11.97 -9.28 -6.15
N LEU A 72 -12.82 -8.59 -6.90
CA LEU A 72 -12.44 -7.44 -7.70
C LEU A 72 -12.36 -6.22 -6.79
N VAL A 73 -11.23 -5.51 -6.79
CA VAL A 73 -10.97 -4.39 -5.89
C VAL A 73 -10.81 -3.11 -6.68
N LEU A 74 -11.60 -2.09 -6.34
CA LEU A 74 -11.54 -0.75 -6.92
C LEU A 74 -11.03 0.22 -5.86
N SER A 75 -9.84 0.79 -6.08
CA SER A 75 -9.20 1.73 -5.15
C SER A 75 -9.72 3.15 -5.35
N TRP A 76 -9.95 3.87 -4.26
CA TRP A 76 -10.25 5.29 -4.28
C TRP A 76 -8.96 6.11 -4.41
N SER A 77 -8.67 6.57 -5.63
CA SER A 77 -7.41 7.26 -5.95
C SER A 77 -7.11 8.46 -5.04
N PRO A 78 -8.08 9.32 -4.66
CA PRO A 78 -7.81 10.43 -3.76
C PRO A 78 -7.22 10.02 -2.40
N THR A 79 -7.72 8.92 -1.82
CA THR A 79 -7.17 8.41 -0.56
C THR A 79 -5.78 7.85 -0.77
N TYR A 80 -5.56 7.07 -1.83
CA TYR A 80 -4.22 6.54 -2.17
C TYR A 80 -3.20 7.67 -2.35
N CYS A 81 -3.53 8.69 -3.15
CA CYS A 81 -2.64 9.81 -3.43
C CYS A 81 -2.34 10.66 -2.20
N MET A 82 -3.33 10.88 -1.34
CA MET A 82 -3.15 11.58 -0.06
C MET A 82 -2.24 10.81 0.90
N LEU A 83 -2.41 9.48 0.98
CA LEU A 83 -1.72 8.67 2.00
C LEU A 83 -0.33 8.22 1.58
N GLU A 84 -0.12 7.90 0.30
CA GLU A 84 1.07 7.19 -0.19
C GLU A 84 1.55 7.67 -1.56
N GLY A 85 0.66 7.76 -2.55
CA GLY A 85 1.04 7.91 -3.96
C GLY A 85 1.93 9.12 -4.27
N ARG A 86 1.64 10.29 -3.68
CA ARG A 86 2.47 11.49 -3.86
C ARG A 86 3.87 11.35 -3.27
N GLN A 87 4.00 10.67 -2.13
CA GLN A 87 5.32 10.42 -1.53
C GLN A 87 6.16 9.47 -2.39
N ARG A 88 5.50 8.66 -3.22
CA ARG A 88 6.12 7.70 -4.15
C ARG A 88 6.31 8.26 -5.56
N ASN A 89 5.92 9.51 -5.82
CA ASN A 89 5.87 10.11 -7.16
C ASN A 89 5.13 9.20 -8.18
N ASP A 90 4.02 8.59 -7.76
CA ASP A 90 3.20 7.78 -8.66
C ASP A 90 2.41 8.70 -9.61
N GLY A 91 2.59 8.49 -10.91
CA GLY A 91 1.93 9.28 -11.97
C GLY A 91 0.40 9.18 -11.97
N GLN A 92 -0.19 8.16 -11.32
CA GLN A 92 -1.62 8.13 -11.04
C GLN A 92 -2.09 9.41 -10.31
N CYS A 93 -1.23 10.04 -9.52
CA CYS A 93 -1.60 11.21 -8.72
C CYS A 93 -1.51 12.55 -9.46
N ASP A 94 -1.12 12.53 -10.74
CA ASP A 94 -1.02 13.72 -11.59
C ASP A 94 -2.33 14.02 -12.34
N ALA A 95 -3.35 13.17 -12.18
CA ALA A 95 -4.65 13.31 -12.81
C ALA A 95 -5.81 13.04 -11.84
N ASP A 96 -6.98 13.60 -12.15
CA ASP A 96 -8.19 13.49 -11.34
C ASP A 96 -8.92 12.16 -11.56
N HIS A 97 -8.39 11.12 -10.93
CA HIS A 97 -9.05 9.82 -10.88
C HIS A 97 -9.98 9.71 -9.67
N GLY A 98 -11.18 9.15 -9.89
CA GLY A 98 -12.01 8.58 -8.84
C GLY A 98 -11.58 7.14 -8.53
N PHE A 99 -12.51 6.18 -8.71
CA PHE A 99 -12.18 4.76 -8.60
C PHE A 99 -11.34 4.29 -9.80
N VAL A 100 -10.27 3.55 -9.49
CA VAL A 100 -9.46 2.81 -10.46
C VAL A 100 -9.46 1.33 -10.10
N LEU A 101 -9.20 0.46 -11.07
CA LEU A 101 -8.93 -0.94 -10.80
C LEU A 101 -7.68 -1.05 -9.93
N HIS A 102 -7.82 -1.60 -8.73
CA HIS A 102 -6.69 -1.99 -7.88
C HIS A 102 -6.20 -3.36 -8.31
N GLY A 103 -7.07 -4.36 -8.40
CA GLY A 103 -6.68 -5.73 -8.69
C GLY A 103 -7.85 -6.71 -8.70
N LEU A 104 -7.55 -7.96 -9.06
CA LEU A 104 -8.48 -9.08 -9.06
C LEU A 104 -7.88 -10.22 -8.23
N TRP A 105 -8.35 -10.40 -7.00
CA TRP A 105 -7.67 -11.24 -6.04
C TRP A 105 -8.33 -12.61 -5.95
N PRO A 106 -7.63 -13.72 -6.27
CA PRO A 106 -8.05 -15.04 -5.86
C PRO A 106 -8.15 -15.11 -4.33
N GLN A 107 -9.24 -15.65 -3.81
CA GLN A 107 -9.56 -15.73 -2.39
C GLN A 107 -9.94 -17.16 -2.02
N TYR A 108 -9.58 -17.58 -0.80
CA TYR A 108 -10.25 -18.69 -0.14
C TYR A 108 -11.42 -18.17 0.68
N GLU A 109 -12.34 -19.04 1.10
CA GLU A 109 -13.36 -18.67 2.09
C GLU A 109 -12.73 -18.15 3.40
N LYS A 110 -11.52 -18.61 3.73
CA LYS A 110 -10.72 -18.10 4.85
C LYS A 110 -9.27 -17.92 4.41
N GLY A 111 -8.80 -16.68 4.42
CA GLY A 111 -7.48 -16.34 3.89
C GLY A 111 -7.44 -16.32 2.37
N TYR A 112 -6.25 -16.22 1.81
CA TYR A 112 -6.06 -16.08 0.36
C TYR A 112 -4.68 -16.58 -0.07
N PRO A 113 -4.55 -17.07 -1.32
CA PRO A 113 -3.26 -17.36 -1.92
C PRO A 113 -2.51 -16.07 -2.32
N VAL A 114 -1.19 -16.09 -2.23
CA VAL A 114 -0.31 -14.99 -2.68
C VAL A 114 1.01 -15.58 -3.17
N ASP A 115 1.67 -14.90 -4.12
CA ASP A 115 3.01 -15.26 -4.65
C ASP A 115 3.08 -16.68 -5.26
N CYS A 116 2.05 -17.16 -5.96
CA CYS A 116 1.91 -18.58 -6.34
C CYS A 116 2.85 -19.12 -7.43
N ASN A 117 3.82 -18.32 -7.90
CA ASN A 117 4.86 -18.73 -8.85
C ASN A 117 6.27 -18.39 -8.31
N GLU A 118 6.54 -18.68 -7.03
CA GLU A 118 7.89 -18.52 -6.47
C GLU A 118 8.91 -19.35 -7.27
N GLY A 119 9.84 -18.68 -7.97
CA GLY A 119 10.95 -19.30 -8.72
C GLY A 119 10.92 -19.09 -10.23
N GLU A 120 9.79 -18.65 -10.81
CA GLU A 120 9.70 -18.25 -12.22
C GLU A 120 9.70 -16.73 -12.38
N LYS A 121 10.31 -16.22 -13.45
CA LYS A 121 10.24 -14.79 -13.77
C LYS A 121 8.82 -14.44 -14.21
N THR A 122 8.04 -13.84 -13.32
CA THR A 122 6.69 -13.33 -13.58
C THR A 122 6.77 -11.97 -14.26
N TRP A 123 7.10 -12.00 -15.56
CA TRP A 123 7.15 -10.82 -16.40
C TRP A 123 5.77 -10.44 -16.93
N VAL A 124 5.39 -9.17 -16.79
CA VAL A 124 4.22 -8.58 -17.46
C VAL A 124 4.71 -7.87 -18.73
N PRO A 125 4.29 -8.29 -19.94
CA PRO A 125 4.68 -7.61 -21.17
C PRO A 125 4.25 -6.14 -21.18
N GLN A 126 5.09 -5.26 -21.75
CA GLN A 126 4.75 -3.83 -21.82
C GLN A 126 3.43 -3.57 -22.55
N SER A 127 3.10 -4.37 -23.58
CA SER A 127 1.80 -4.27 -24.26
C SER A 127 0.62 -4.50 -23.31
N VAL A 128 0.72 -5.47 -22.40
CA VAL A 128 -0.32 -5.73 -21.39
C VAL A 128 -0.43 -4.60 -20.38
N ILE A 129 0.72 -4.00 -20.01
CA ILE A 129 0.75 -2.81 -19.13
C ILE A 129 0.03 -1.64 -19.79
N ASP A 130 0.38 -1.34 -21.05
CA ASP A 130 -0.21 -0.24 -21.82
C ASP A 130 -1.72 -0.49 -22.03
N ASP A 131 -2.11 -1.73 -22.31
CA ASP A 131 -3.49 -2.12 -22.56
C ASP A 131 -4.40 -1.99 -21.34
N VAL A 132 -3.88 -2.02 -20.10
CA VAL A 132 -4.69 -1.88 -18.86
C VAL A 132 -4.59 -0.51 -18.19
N PHE A 133 -3.70 0.35 -18.68
CA PHE A 133 -3.30 1.59 -18.02
C PHE A 133 -4.44 2.62 -17.85
N ASP A 134 -5.42 2.64 -18.75
CA ASP A 134 -6.62 3.50 -18.67
C ASP A 134 -7.51 3.21 -17.46
N ILE A 135 -7.49 1.98 -16.93
CA ILE A 135 -8.27 1.61 -15.73
C ILE A 135 -7.39 1.33 -14.51
N MET A 136 -6.09 1.10 -14.68
CA MET A 136 -5.10 0.89 -13.62
C MET A 136 -3.86 1.77 -13.91
N PRO A 137 -3.91 3.08 -13.60
CA PRO A 137 -2.92 4.07 -14.08
C PRO A 137 -1.59 4.07 -13.32
N SER A 138 -1.09 2.91 -12.91
CA SER A 138 0.21 2.75 -12.25
C SER A 138 0.91 1.47 -12.72
N LYS A 139 2.02 1.64 -13.46
CA LYS A 139 2.84 0.51 -13.94
C LYS A 139 3.36 -0.36 -12.78
N GLY A 140 3.73 0.29 -11.67
CA GLY A 140 4.18 -0.41 -10.47
C GLY A 140 3.08 -1.28 -9.87
N LEU A 141 1.85 -0.76 -9.81
CA LEU A 141 0.69 -1.51 -9.36
C LEU A 141 0.40 -2.70 -10.27
N ILE A 142 0.34 -2.51 -11.60
CA ILE A 142 0.10 -3.60 -12.56
C ILE A 142 1.08 -4.77 -12.35
N ILE A 143 2.38 -4.46 -12.22
CA ILE A 143 3.40 -5.50 -12.01
C ILE A 143 3.22 -6.19 -10.64
N HIS A 144 2.96 -5.41 -9.59
CA HIS A 144 2.74 -5.93 -8.24
C HIS A 144 1.53 -6.87 -8.18
N GLU A 145 0.40 -6.44 -8.71
CA GLU A 145 -0.86 -7.19 -8.68
C GLU A 145 -0.77 -8.51 -9.43
N TYR A 146 -0.12 -8.51 -10.60
CA TYR A 146 0.07 -9.77 -11.31
C TYR A 146 0.98 -10.72 -10.52
N ARG A 147 2.10 -10.22 -9.98
CA ARG A 147 3.03 -11.04 -9.21
C ARG A 147 2.36 -11.64 -7.97
N ALA A 148 1.72 -10.81 -7.16
CA ALA A 148 1.14 -11.20 -5.88
C ALA A 148 -0.13 -12.03 -6.05
N HIS A 149 -1.04 -11.62 -6.92
CA HIS A 149 -2.38 -12.20 -7.03
C HIS A 149 -2.65 -12.86 -8.39
N GLY A 150 -2.17 -12.28 -9.48
CA GLY A 150 -2.35 -12.83 -10.82
C GLY A 150 -1.76 -14.22 -10.99
N THR A 151 -0.57 -14.48 -10.44
CA THR A 151 0.07 -15.81 -10.43
C THR A 151 -0.81 -16.90 -9.81
N CYS A 152 -1.60 -16.54 -8.80
CA CYS A 152 -2.49 -17.46 -8.10
C CYS A 152 -3.76 -17.81 -8.88
N SER A 153 -4.12 -16.99 -9.88
CA SER A 153 -5.26 -17.26 -10.76
C SER A 153 -5.02 -18.44 -11.71
N GLY A 154 -3.76 -18.76 -12.02
CA GLY A 154 -3.39 -19.70 -13.08
C GLY A 154 -3.52 -19.13 -14.50
N LEU A 155 -3.83 -17.84 -14.64
CA LEU A 155 -3.91 -17.14 -15.93
C LEU A 155 -2.54 -16.56 -16.32
N SER A 156 -2.35 -16.37 -17.63
CA SER A 156 -1.25 -15.54 -18.14
C SER A 156 -1.46 -14.05 -17.76
N PRO A 157 -0.44 -13.17 -17.88
CA PRO A 157 -0.62 -11.75 -17.60
C PRO A 157 -1.76 -11.13 -18.41
N ALA A 158 -1.80 -11.40 -19.71
CA ALA A 158 -2.87 -10.92 -20.58
C ALA A 158 -4.25 -11.44 -20.14
N GLY A 159 -4.38 -12.74 -19.90
CA GLY A 159 -5.66 -13.33 -19.48
C GLY A 159 -6.14 -12.81 -18.12
N TYR A 160 -5.23 -12.56 -17.18
CA TYR A 160 -5.55 -11.98 -15.88
C TYR A 160 -6.10 -10.55 -16.01
N PHE A 161 -5.42 -9.69 -16.78
CA PHE A 161 -5.87 -8.30 -16.96
C PHE A 161 -7.09 -8.17 -17.87
N ASP A 162 -7.25 -9.04 -18.87
CA ASP A 162 -8.50 -9.12 -19.66
C ASP A 162 -9.69 -9.49 -18.78
N THR A 163 -9.52 -10.47 -17.90
CA THR A 163 -10.54 -10.88 -16.93
C THR A 163 -10.86 -9.74 -15.95
N SER A 164 -9.82 -9.09 -15.42
CA SER A 164 -9.97 -7.97 -14.49
C SER A 164 -10.71 -6.81 -15.15
N ARG A 165 -10.38 -6.47 -16.40
CA ARG A 165 -11.07 -5.45 -17.18
C ARG A 165 -12.53 -5.82 -17.46
N ALA A 166 -12.79 -7.07 -17.83
CA ALA A 166 -14.15 -7.53 -18.10
C ALA A 166 -15.05 -7.34 -16.87
N LEU A 167 -14.56 -7.71 -15.68
CA LEU A 167 -15.27 -7.51 -14.42
C LEU A 167 -15.37 -6.02 -14.04
N PHE A 168 -14.29 -5.23 -14.19
CA PHE A 168 -14.32 -3.79 -13.96
C PHE A 168 -15.39 -3.09 -14.80
N LYS A 169 -15.50 -3.44 -16.10
CA LYS A 169 -16.51 -2.89 -17.01
C LYS A 169 -17.95 -3.31 -16.68
N LYS A 170 -18.17 -4.38 -15.91
CA LYS A 170 -19.51 -4.75 -15.42
C LYS A 170 -19.99 -3.81 -14.30
N ILE A 171 -19.08 -3.12 -13.61
CA ILE A 171 -19.41 -2.22 -12.50
C ILE A 171 -19.74 -0.83 -13.04
N ALA A 172 -20.98 -0.39 -12.88
CA ALA A 172 -21.34 1.01 -13.02
C ALA A 172 -20.90 1.78 -11.77
N ILE A 173 -19.91 2.67 -11.93
CA ILE A 173 -19.47 3.57 -10.86
C ILE A 173 -20.54 4.66 -10.68
N PRO A 174 -21.08 4.89 -9.45
CA PRO A 174 -22.11 5.90 -9.27
C PRO A 174 -21.56 7.31 -9.62
N PRO A 175 -22.38 8.20 -10.23
CA PRO A 175 -21.89 9.47 -10.78
C PRO A 175 -21.08 10.33 -9.81
N GLY A 176 -21.45 10.32 -8.53
CA GLY A 176 -20.75 11.05 -7.46
C GLY A 176 -19.39 10.48 -7.06
N PHE A 177 -18.87 9.47 -7.77
CA PHE A 177 -17.55 8.86 -7.56
C PHE A 177 -16.68 8.82 -8.84
N VAL A 178 -17.13 9.38 -9.95
CA VAL A 178 -16.35 9.37 -11.21
C VAL A 178 -15.21 10.38 -11.14
N SER A 179 -15.54 11.63 -10.81
CA SER A 179 -14.59 12.73 -10.63
C SER A 179 -15.06 13.60 -9.46
N PRO A 180 -14.80 13.19 -8.21
CA PRO A 180 -15.23 13.89 -7.01
C PRO A 180 -14.51 15.24 -6.87
N ASP A 181 -15.20 16.34 -7.15
CA ASP A 181 -14.69 17.70 -7.01
C ASP A 181 -14.72 18.22 -5.56
N GLN A 182 -15.46 17.55 -4.68
CA GLN A 182 -15.62 17.94 -3.28
C GLN A 182 -15.48 16.78 -2.31
N GLY A 183 -14.67 17.00 -1.27
CA GLY A 183 -14.51 16.06 -0.17
C GLY A 183 -15.77 16.01 0.67
N ARG A 184 -16.19 14.81 1.07
CA ARG A 184 -17.38 14.62 1.91
C ARG A 184 -17.18 13.53 2.95
N THR A 185 -18.16 13.36 3.83
CA THR A 185 -18.23 12.24 4.76
C THR A 185 -19.48 11.42 4.43
N ALA A 186 -19.39 10.09 4.51
CA ALA A 186 -20.55 9.21 4.39
C ALA A 186 -20.41 7.97 5.28
N ALA A 187 -21.53 7.32 5.60
CA ALA A 187 -21.49 5.97 6.17
C ALA A 187 -21.07 4.97 5.07
N PRO A 188 -20.29 3.91 5.39
CA PRO A 188 -19.99 2.85 4.42
C PRO A 188 -21.26 2.27 3.77
N GLY A 189 -22.33 2.08 4.55
CA GLY A 189 -23.60 1.58 4.04
C GLY A 189 -24.31 2.54 3.06
N ASP A 190 -24.01 3.84 3.05
CA ASP A 190 -24.54 4.76 2.05
C ASP A 190 -23.75 4.71 0.74
N ILE A 191 -22.45 4.42 0.82
CA ILE A 191 -21.61 4.13 -0.36
C ILE A 191 -22.07 2.82 -1.01
N GLU A 192 -22.30 1.77 -0.21
CA GLU A 192 -22.87 0.50 -0.65
C GLU A 192 -24.19 0.70 -1.39
N LYS A 193 -25.16 1.40 -0.78
CA LYS A 193 -26.45 1.72 -1.42
C LYS A 193 -26.30 2.46 -2.75
N ALA A 194 -25.32 3.37 -2.87
CA ALA A 194 -25.08 4.07 -4.11
C ALA A 194 -24.63 3.12 -5.23
N PHE A 195 -23.78 2.14 -4.93
CA PHE A 195 -23.39 1.10 -5.87
C PHE A 195 -24.54 0.16 -6.22
N LEU A 196 -25.33 -0.27 -5.23
CA LEU A 196 -26.52 -1.10 -5.47
C LEU A 196 -27.52 -0.37 -6.39
N ALA A 197 -27.75 0.93 -6.18
CA ALA A 197 -28.64 1.73 -7.01
C ALA A 197 -28.13 1.94 -8.45
N ALA A 198 -26.82 1.84 -8.68
CA ALA A 198 -26.21 1.95 -10.00
C ALA A 198 -26.11 0.60 -10.73
N ASN A 199 -26.30 -0.53 -10.03
CA ASN A 199 -26.04 -1.88 -10.55
C ASN A 199 -27.19 -2.84 -10.15
N ASP A 200 -28.21 -2.97 -11.00
CA ASP A 200 -29.41 -3.78 -10.72
C ASP A 200 -29.13 -5.28 -10.45
N TRP A 201 -27.99 -5.79 -10.92
CA TRP A 201 -27.56 -7.18 -10.72
C TRP A 201 -26.86 -7.41 -9.37
N LEU A 202 -26.47 -6.35 -8.66
CA LEU A 202 -25.63 -6.42 -7.48
C LEU A 202 -26.47 -6.59 -6.21
N GLY A 203 -26.23 -7.68 -5.46
CA GLY A 203 -26.79 -7.88 -4.13
C GLY A 203 -25.92 -7.26 -3.01
N PRO A 204 -26.50 -6.88 -1.86
CA PRO A 204 -25.74 -6.31 -0.73
C PRO A 204 -24.69 -7.27 -0.15
N GLU A 205 -24.86 -8.58 -0.31
CA GLU A 205 -23.90 -9.59 0.12
C GLU A 205 -22.71 -9.75 -0.84
N MET A 206 -22.74 -9.11 -2.01
CA MET A 206 -21.74 -9.25 -3.07
C MET A 206 -20.72 -8.09 -3.10
N ILE A 207 -20.89 -7.11 -2.22
CA ILE A 207 -20.09 -5.88 -2.15
C ILE A 207 -19.60 -5.65 -0.72
N SER A 208 -18.42 -5.04 -0.59
CA SER A 208 -17.95 -4.51 0.69
C SER A 208 -17.16 -3.22 0.51
N ILE A 209 -17.19 -2.38 1.54
CA ILE A 209 -16.49 -1.09 1.59
C ILE A 209 -15.36 -1.19 2.61
N SER A 210 -14.13 -0.92 2.20
CA SER A 210 -13.00 -0.83 3.12
C SER A 210 -12.62 0.61 3.42
N CYS A 211 -11.99 0.81 4.58
CA CYS A 211 -11.49 2.11 4.94
C CYS A 211 -10.13 2.05 5.61
N GLU A 212 -9.37 3.11 5.40
CA GLU A 212 -8.06 3.29 6.01
C GLU A 212 -7.88 4.71 6.52
N LYS A 213 -7.29 4.85 7.72
CA LYS A 213 -7.09 6.15 8.37
C LYS A 213 -8.37 7.00 8.36
N ARG A 214 -9.52 6.33 8.53
CA ARG A 214 -10.88 6.89 8.52
C ARG A 214 -11.36 7.45 7.17
N ASN A 215 -10.71 7.10 6.07
CA ASN A 215 -11.12 7.46 4.71
C ASN A 215 -11.49 6.21 3.90
N LEU A 216 -12.35 6.37 2.90
CA LEU A 216 -12.65 5.36 1.90
C LEU A 216 -11.36 4.89 1.23
N LEU A 217 -11.05 3.60 1.32
CA LEU A 217 -9.85 3.02 0.72
C LEU A 217 -10.20 2.33 -0.60
N ASP A 218 -11.07 1.32 -0.55
CA ASP A 218 -11.49 0.57 -1.72
C ASP A 218 -12.93 0.05 -1.58
N VAL A 219 -13.49 -0.37 -2.72
CA VAL A 219 -14.75 -1.11 -2.81
C VAL A 219 -14.46 -2.44 -3.48
N ARG A 220 -15.04 -3.52 -2.95
CA ARG A 220 -14.77 -4.89 -3.39
C ARG A 220 -16.05 -5.56 -3.85
N PHE A 221 -15.94 -6.33 -4.93
CA PHE A 221 -17.04 -7.08 -5.53
C PHE A 221 -16.63 -8.55 -5.70
N CYS A 222 -17.49 -9.48 -5.30
CA CYS A 222 -17.13 -10.89 -5.30
C CYS A 222 -17.75 -11.66 -6.47
N PHE A 223 -16.93 -12.49 -7.12
CA PHE A 223 -17.29 -13.29 -8.28
C PHE A 223 -16.85 -14.74 -8.11
N THR A 224 -17.61 -15.68 -8.68
CA THR A 224 -17.17 -17.07 -8.83
C THR A 224 -15.94 -17.13 -9.75
N LYS A 225 -15.29 -18.29 -9.80
CA LYS A 225 -14.18 -18.51 -10.76
C LYS A 225 -14.61 -18.42 -12.22
N ASP A 226 -15.88 -18.70 -12.47
CA ASP A 226 -16.52 -18.57 -13.77
C ASP A 226 -17.04 -17.14 -14.03
N LEU A 227 -16.68 -16.18 -13.18
CA LEU A 227 -16.93 -14.73 -13.32
C LEU A 227 -18.40 -14.32 -13.15
N GLU A 228 -19.19 -15.17 -12.50
CA GLU A 228 -20.57 -14.89 -12.11
C GLU A 228 -20.63 -14.18 -10.75
N PRO A 229 -21.56 -13.23 -10.52
CA PRO A 229 -21.72 -12.59 -9.23
C PRO A 229 -21.99 -13.61 -8.10
N ARG A 230 -21.42 -13.39 -6.92
CA ARG A 230 -21.69 -14.22 -5.74
C ARG A 230 -21.59 -13.41 -4.45
N ALA A 231 -22.16 -13.97 -3.39
CA ALA A 231 -21.88 -13.50 -2.05
C ALA A 231 -20.38 -13.56 -1.73
N CYS A 232 -19.90 -12.51 -1.08
CA CYS A 232 -18.54 -12.42 -0.59
C CYS A 232 -18.27 -13.38 0.57
N GLY A 233 -17.03 -13.87 0.64
CA GLY A 233 -16.58 -14.75 1.72
C GLY A 233 -16.30 -14.00 3.03
N PRO A 234 -16.04 -14.72 4.12
CA PRO A 234 -15.71 -14.16 5.44
C PRO A 234 -14.57 -13.13 5.49
N ASN A 235 -13.62 -13.17 4.55
CA ASN A 235 -12.53 -12.19 4.47
C ASN A 235 -13.03 -10.77 4.20
N GLU A 236 -14.12 -10.64 3.44
CA GLU A 236 -14.64 -9.37 2.94
C GLU A 236 -15.79 -8.81 3.78
N GLN A 237 -15.99 -9.31 5.00
CA GLN A 237 -17.06 -8.84 5.87
C GLN A 237 -16.89 -7.34 6.20
N GLN A 238 -17.95 -6.56 5.99
CA GLN A 238 -17.97 -5.11 6.20
C GLN A 238 -17.40 -4.67 7.56
N LYS A 239 -17.76 -5.35 8.66
CA LYS A 239 -17.26 -5.02 10.00
C LYS A 239 -15.74 -5.19 10.16
N ARG A 240 -15.12 -6.06 9.36
CA ARG A 240 -13.67 -6.28 9.37
C ARG A 240 -12.96 -5.21 8.54
N LEU A 241 -13.51 -4.90 7.36
CA LEU A 241 -12.89 -3.97 6.42
C LEU A 241 -13.12 -2.50 6.77
N CYS A 242 -14.27 -2.16 7.33
CA CYS A 242 -14.54 -0.83 7.86
C CYS A 242 -15.64 -0.87 8.94
N PRO A 243 -15.29 -0.84 10.24
CA PRO A 243 -16.25 -0.83 11.34
C PRO A 243 -16.81 0.57 11.67
N LEU A 244 -16.33 1.62 10.99
CA LEU A 244 -16.65 3.00 11.32
C LEU A 244 -18.06 3.37 10.84
N PRO A 245 -18.83 4.15 11.63
CA PRO A 245 -20.15 4.60 11.23
C PRO A 245 -20.11 5.68 10.13
N ALA A 246 -18.97 6.35 9.98
CA ALA A 246 -18.73 7.38 8.98
C ALA A 246 -17.25 7.46 8.63
N ILE A 247 -16.95 7.69 7.35
CA ILE A 247 -15.60 7.83 6.80
C ILE A 247 -15.52 9.03 5.84
N GLY A 248 -14.33 9.59 5.73
CA GLY A 248 -14.02 10.61 4.73
C GLY A 248 -13.99 10.01 3.32
N ILE A 249 -14.45 10.78 2.34
CA ILE A 249 -14.32 10.54 0.92
C ILE A 249 -13.59 11.77 0.38
N PRO A 250 -12.24 11.73 0.30
CA PRO A 250 -11.47 12.85 -0.21
C PRO A 250 -11.79 13.13 -1.68
N ALA A 251 -11.71 14.40 -2.09
CA ALA A 251 -11.84 14.83 -3.47
C ALA A 251 -10.61 14.46 -4.31
N SER A 252 -10.83 14.28 -5.61
CA SER A 252 -9.78 14.41 -6.62
C SER A 252 -9.29 15.88 -6.62
N ASN A 253 -8.06 16.09 -7.05
CA ASN A 253 -7.16 17.05 -6.43
C ASN A 253 -6.60 18.04 -7.42
#